data_AF-A0A8H7EWH0-F1
#
_entry.id   AF-A0A8H7EWH0-F1
#
_cell.length_a   1.000
_cell.length_b   1.000
_cell.length_c   1.000
_cell.angle_alpha   90.00
_cell.angle_beta   90.00
_cell.angle_gamma   90.00
#
_symmetry.space_group_name_H-M   'P 1'
#
loop_
_entity.id
_entity.type
_entity.pdbx_description
1 polymer ?
#
loop_
_entity_poly.entity_id
_entity_poly.type
_entity_poly.pdbx_seq_one_letter_code
_entity_poly.pdbx_strand_id
1 'polypeptide(L)'
;MAPRRKRDKLMEWLRGFFPSMKTGQQHYTGPGGFFNNAEGFILNDPIMTSVHVDNTTVINMQGAVTQIMDLLSRHIIRGAAYDSSARTPPPRCHPDTRLKLIARITAWFEGRVLLKLLLWITGPAGVGKSAVVQTFAEYLNKSGLLGESIFISRPNKRNNPHGVFITIAYQLATRIEAYRDYVVEKISRDPESLSGNMQTQFTTFIIEPFVEKKIGVGGKRWGILLDGRTLVQV
;
A
#
# COMPACT_ATOMS: atom_id res chain seq x y z
N MET A 1 -9.45 -20.55 20.52
CA MET A 1 -8.49 -21.62 20.17
C MET A 1 -8.31 -21.61 18.65
N ALA A 2 -7.13 -21.31 18.12
CA ALA A 2 -6.92 -21.32 16.68
C ALA A 2 -6.94 -22.77 16.14
N PRO A 3 -7.62 -23.14 15.02
CA PRO A 3 -7.46 -24.49 14.48
C PRO A 3 -5.99 -24.66 14.13
N ARG A 4 -5.37 -25.64 14.79
CA ARG A 4 -3.93 -25.96 14.80
C ARG A 4 -3.29 -25.80 13.40
N ARG A 5 -3.99 -26.29 12.38
CA ARG A 5 -3.64 -26.25 10.95
C ARG A 5 -3.30 -24.86 10.36
N LYS A 6 -3.95 -23.76 10.76
CA LYS A 6 -3.62 -22.40 10.24
C LYS A 6 -2.37 -21.83 10.90
N ARG A 7 -2.16 -22.12 12.19
CA ARG A 7 -0.97 -21.71 12.94
C ARG A 7 0.26 -22.45 12.43
N ASP A 8 0.11 -23.73 12.09
CA ASP A 8 1.20 -24.54 11.54
C ASP A 8 1.63 -24.01 10.16
N LYS A 9 0.67 -23.68 9.27
CA LYS A 9 0.95 -23.00 7.99
C LYS A 9 1.65 -21.65 8.14
N LEU A 10 1.26 -20.84 9.13
CA LEU A 10 1.94 -19.57 9.42
C LEU A 10 3.38 -19.80 9.90
N MET A 11 3.60 -20.81 10.75
CA MET A 11 4.94 -21.14 11.24
C MET A 11 5.82 -21.75 10.16
N GLU A 12 5.26 -22.60 9.28
CA GLU A 12 5.93 -23.07 8.07
C GLU A 12 6.28 -21.92 7.14
N TRP A 13 5.36 -20.99 6.91
CA TRP A 13 5.65 -19.78 6.14
C TRP A 13 6.77 -18.96 6.79
N LEU A 14 6.72 -18.71 8.10
CA LEU A 14 7.76 -17.94 8.80
C LEU A 14 9.12 -18.62 8.70
N ARG A 15 9.18 -19.95 8.72
CA ARG A 15 10.42 -20.73 8.55
C ARG A 15 10.90 -20.75 7.10
N GLY A 16 9.98 -20.90 6.14
CA GLY A 16 10.27 -20.87 4.70
C GLY A 16 10.49 -19.47 4.13
N PHE A 17 10.18 -18.42 4.89
CA PHE A 17 10.45 -17.03 4.54
C PHE A 17 11.95 -16.67 4.63
N PHE A 18 12.73 -17.44 5.40
CA PHE A 18 14.15 -17.19 5.66
C PHE A 18 15.12 -18.19 4.98
N PRO A 19 14.97 -18.48 3.68
CA PRO A 19 16.16 -18.68 2.86
C PRO A 19 16.15 -17.96 1.49
N SER A 20 17.31 -17.36 1.19
CA SER A 20 17.86 -16.93 -0.12
C SER A 20 17.00 -16.04 -1.03
N MET A 21 17.40 -14.76 -1.12
CA MET A 21 17.16 -13.93 -2.31
C MET A 21 17.70 -14.69 -3.54
N LYS A 22 16.81 -15.22 -4.36
CA LYS A 22 17.06 -15.35 -5.79
C LYS A 22 16.27 -14.28 -6.50
N THR A 23 17.02 -13.35 -7.11
CA THR A 23 16.56 -12.36 -8.06
C THR A 23 15.95 -13.09 -9.25
N GLY A 24 14.62 -13.15 -9.31
CA GLY A 24 13.88 -13.61 -10.48
C GLY A 24 13.33 -12.39 -11.21
N GLN A 25 13.88 -12.08 -12.38
CA GLN A 25 13.26 -11.18 -13.34
C GLN A 25 11.96 -11.83 -13.83
N GLN A 26 10.83 -11.11 -13.73
CA GLN A 26 9.59 -11.52 -14.37
C GLN A 26 9.48 -10.84 -15.73
N HIS A 27 9.43 -11.67 -16.78
CA HIS A 27 9.00 -11.29 -18.12
C HIS A 27 7.49 -10.97 -18.08
N TYR A 28 7.12 -9.77 -18.52
CA TYR A 28 5.75 -9.41 -18.84
C TYR A 28 5.55 -9.56 -20.35
N THR A 29 4.58 -10.37 -20.77
CA THR A 29 3.99 -10.34 -22.11
C THR A 29 2.84 -9.32 -22.09
N GLY A 30 3.01 -8.20 -22.80
CA GLY A 30 2.01 -7.14 -22.91
C GLY A 30 0.93 -7.42 -23.98
N PRO A 31 -0.16 -6.62 -24.03
CA PRO A 31 -1.23 -6.75 -25.02
C PRO A 31 -0.76 -6.32 -26.42
N GLY A 32 -1.29 -6.95 -27.47
CA GLY A 32 -0.88 -6.78 -28.87
C GLY A 32 -0.92 -5.34 -29.39
N GLY A 33 0.09 -4.99 -30.19
CA GLY A 33 0.30 -3.65 -30.75
C GLY A 33 -0.37 -3.39 -32.10
N PHE A 34 -0.07 -2.23 -32.67
CA PHE A 34 -0.69 -1.57 -33.83
C PHE A 34 -0.78 -2.37 -35.15
N PHE A 35 -0.06 -3.47 -35.30
CA PHE A 35 0.03 -4.23 -36.55
C PHE A 35 -0.20 -5.72 -36.31
N ASN A 36 -1.34 -6.07 -35.69
CA ASN A 36 -1.72 -7.47 -35.60
C ASN A 36 -2.07 -7.99 -37.00
N ASN A 37 -1.39 -9.05 -37.45
CA ASN A 37 -1.64 -9.76 -38.72
C ASN A 37 -1.33 -9.01 -40.03
N ALA A 38 -0.47 -7.99 -40.03
CA ALA A 38 0.00 -7.36 -41.27
C ALA A 38 1.35 -7.96 -41.73
N GLU A 39 1.47 -8.33 -43.01
CA GLU A 39 2.72 -8.79 -43.62
C GLU A 39 3.08 -7.91 -44.83
N GLY A 40 4.38 -7.72 -45.09
CA GLY A 40 4.88 -7.15 -46.35
C GLY A 40 4.89 -5.63 -46.48
N PHE A 41 5.20 -4.86 -45.43
CA PHE A 41 5.41 -3.41 -45.55
C PHE A 41 6.80 -2.97 -45.05
N ILE A 42 7.37 -1.97 -45.73
CA ILE A 42 8.62 -1.29 -45.34
C ILE A 42 8.25 0.16 -45.02
N LEU A 43 8.59 0.62 -43.83
CA LEU A 43 8.45 2.01 -43.41
C LEU A 43 9.83 2.54 -43.03
N ASN A 44 10.28 3.59 -43.72
CA ASN A 44 11.47 4.33 -43.33
C ASN A 44 11.02 5.58 -42.56
N ASP A 45 11.40 5.66 -41.28
CA ASP A 45 11.12 6.75 -40.33
C ASP A 45 9.66 7.18 -40.11
N PRO A 46 8.70 6.25 -39.86
CA PRO A 46 7.34 6.64 -39.53
C PRO A 46 7.20 7.11 -38.08
N ILE A 47 6.48 8.22 -37.86
CA ILE A 47 5.89 8.56 -36.55
C ILE A 47 4.41 8.20 -36.64
N MET A 48 3.98 7.18 -35.88
CA MET A 48 2.59 6.70 -35.87
C MET A 48 1.89 7.08 -34.57
N THR A 49 0.74 7.74 -34.67
CA THR A 49 -0.12 8.12 -33.53
C THR A 49 -1.54 7.64 -33.82
N SER A 50 -2.08 6.68 -33.06
CA SER A 50 -3.52 6.36 -33.16
C SER A 50 -4.33 7.41 -32.40
N VAL A 51 -5.27 8.05 -33.10
CA VAL A 51 -6.29 8.88 -32.47
C VAL A 51 -7.65 8.26 -32.82
N HIS A 52 -8.31 7.66 -31.83
CA HIS A 52 -9.70 7.23 -31.96
C HIS A 52 -10.59 8.37 -31.45
N VAL A 53 -11.35 9.01 -32.34
CA VAL A 53 -12.24 10.12 -31.98
C VAL A 53 -13.68 9.60 -32.00
N ASP A 54 -14.19 9.22 -30.84
CA ASP A 54 -15.62 8.98 -30.65
C ASP A 54 -16.27 10.27 -30.12
N ASN A 55 -17.13 10.88 -30.94
CA ASN A 55 -17.91 12.06 -30.58
C ASN A 55 -19.04 11.66 -29.61
N THR A 56 -18.68 11.54 -28.33
CA THR A 56 -19.63 11.48 -27.21
C THR A 56 -19.10 12.43 -26.13
N THR A 57 -19.95 13.18 -25.45
CA THR A 57 -19.57 13.99 -24.28
C THR A 57 -19.19 13.07 -23.12
N VAL A 58 -18.04 12.41 -23.23
CA VAL A 58 -17.40 11.62 -22.19
C VAL A 58 -16.65 12.62 -21.33
N ILE A 59 -17.12 12.87 -20.11
CA ILE A 59 -16.23 13.43 -19.08
C ILE A 59 -15.04 12.47 -19.04
N ASN A 60 -13.86 12.91 -19.44
CA ASN A 60 -12.66 12.07 -19.58
C ASN A 60 -12.22 11.57 -18.19
N MET A 61 -12.93 10.58 -17.64
CA MET A 61 -12.73 10.03 -16.30
C MET A 61 -11.31 9.48 -16.17
N GLN A 62 -10.78 8.87 -17.24
CA GLN A 62 -9.41 8.36 -17.25
C GLN A 62 -8.37 9.49 -17.14
N GLY A 63 -8.63 10.63 -17.81
CA GLY A 63 -7.84 11.84 -17.70
C GLY A 63 -7.89 12.43 -16.28
N ALA A 64 -9.09 12.51 -15.70
CA ALA A 64 -9.27 13.00 -14.33
C ALA A 64 -8.57 12.11 -13.29
N VAL A 65 -8.73 10.78 -13.38
CA VAL A 65 -8.04 9.82 -12.51
C VAL A 65 -6.52 10.03 -12.58
N THR A 66 -5.96 10.16 -13.79
CA THR A 66 -4.51 10.35 -13.96
C THR A 66 -4.03 11.65 -13.31
N GLN A 67 -4.76 12.76 -13.52
CA GLN A 67 -4.41 14.06 -12.94
C GLN A 67 -4.50 14.07 -11.40
N ILE A 68 -5.55 13.47 -10.83
CA ILE A 68 -5.71 13.41 -9.37
C ILE A 68 -4.67 12.49 -8.74
N MET A 69 -4.37 11.35 -9.37
CA MET A 69 -3.33 10.45 -8.88
C MET A 69 -1.94 11.09 -8.96
N ASP A 70 -1.65 11.88 -9.99
CA ASP A 70 -0.43 12.71 -10.04
C ASP A 70 -0.40 13.72 -8.89
N LEU A 71 -1.49 14.46 -8.67
CA LEU A 71 -1.58 15.46 -7.60
C LEU A 71 -1.36 14.85 -6.22
N LEU A 72 -1.96 13.70 -5.93
CA LEU A 72 -1.71 12.92 -4.71
C LEU A 72 -0.22 12.54 -4.60
N SER A 73 0.38 12.05 -5.68
CA SER A 73 1.78 11.59 -5.71
C SER A 73 2.79 12.69 -5.34
N ARG A 74 2.43 13.96 -5.52
CA ARG A 74 3.26 15.11 -5.14
C ARG A 74 3.24 15.39 -3.63
N HIS A 75 2.25 14.88 -2.91
CA HIS A 75 2.02 15.13 -1.49
C HIS A 75 2.31 13.92 -0.58
N ILE A 76 2.70 12.76 -1.16
CA ILE A 76 3.06 11.57 -0.39
C ILE A 76 4.45 11.67 0.25
N ILE A 77 4.69 10.82 1.27
CA ILE A 77 6.01 10.59 1.84
C ILE A 77 6.75 9.56 0.97
N ARG A 78 7.52 10.05 0.01
CA ARG A 78 8.29 9.18 -0.90
C ARG A 78 9.22 8.24 -0.11
N GLY A 79 9.21 6.98 -0.53
CA GLY A 79 10.03 5.93 0.05
C GLY A 79 9.62 5.46 1.45
N ALA A 80 8.42 5.79 1.92
CA ALA A 80 7.88 5.31 3.20
C ALA A 80 7.25 3.90 3.12
N ALA A 81 6.91 3.40 1.93
CA ALA A 81 6.31 2.07 1.74
C ALA A 81 7.22 0.92 2.22
N TYR A 82 6.65 -0.25 2.55
CA TYR A 82 7.39 -1.46 2.97
C TYR A 82 8.41 -1.96 1.93
N ASP A 83 8.10 -1.79 0.65
CA ASP A 83 8.82 -2.28 -0.53
C ASP A 83 9.63 -1.18 -1.26
N SER A 84 9.72 0.00 -0.66
CA SER A 84 10.52 1.10 -1.20
C SER A 84 12.01 0.73 -1.34
N SER A 85 12.59 1.03 -2.50
CA SER A 85 14.04 0.90 -2.76
C SER A 85 14.88 1.69 -1.76
N ALA A 86 14.40 2.86 -1.31
CA ALA A 86 15.04 3.71 -0.30
C ALA A 86 15.16 3.06 1.09
N ARG A 87 14.62 1.85 1.25
CA ARG A 87 14.66 1.06 2.48
C ARG A 87 15.44 -0.23 2.31
N THR A 88 16.20 -0.40 1.24
CA THR A 88 16.98 -1.61 1.00
C THR A 88 18.33 -1.55 1.70
N PRO A 89 18.74 -2.57 2.48
CA PRO A 89 17.93 -3.69 2.95
C PRO A 89 16.98 -3.25 4.08
N PRO A 90 15.74 -3.75 4.13
CA PRO A 90 14.79 -3.32 5.15
C PRO A 90 15.10 -4.01 6.48
N PRO A 91 14.79 -3.37 7.63
CA PRO A 91 14.94 -4.01 8.93
C PRO A 91 13.95 -5.18 9.01
N ARG A 92 14.42 -6.41 9.10
CA ARG A 92 13.58 -7.62 9.26
C ARG A 92 13.88 -8.30 10.57
N CYS A 93 12.91 -9.03 11.11
CA CYS A 93 13.23 -9.98 12.18
C CYS A 93 14.30 -10.96 11.67
N HIS A 94 15.24 -11.34 12.52
CA HIS A 94 16.16 -12.43 12.18
C HIS A 94 15.39 -13.75 12.09
N PRO A 95 15.88 -14.71 11.29
CA PRO A 95 15.32 -16.06 11.23
C PRO A 95 15.07 -16.62 12.63
N ASP A 96 13.92 -17.27 12.80
CA ASP A 96 13.48 -17.90 14.06
C ASP A 96 13.35 -16.99 15.29
N THR A 97 13.53 -15.67 15.13
CA THR A 97 13.28 -14.69 16.19
C THR A 97 11.86 -14.12 16.10
N ARG A 98 11.31 -13.67 17.24
CA ARG A 98 10.00 -12.98 17.32
C ARG A 98 8.80 -13.76 16.75
N LEU A 99 8.94 -15.04 16.41
CA LEU A 99 7.86 -15.90 15.86
C LEU A 99 6.59 -15.87 16.71
N LYS A 100 6.73 -15.98 18.03
CA LYS A 100 5.58 -15.92 18.97
C LYS A 100 4.84 -14.58 18.89
N LEU A 101 5.57 -13.47 18.74
CA LEU A 101 5.00 -12.14 18.63
C LEU A 101 4.27 -11.98 17.30
N ILE A 102 4.91 -12.35 16.19
CA ILE A 102 4.28 -12.30 14.85
C ILE A 102 3.02 -13.17 14.83
N ALA A 103 3.08 -14.39 15.35
CA ALA A 103 1.91 -15.26 15.45
C ALA A 103 0.77 -14.65 16.26
N ARG A 104 1.08 -13.91 17.34
CA ARG A 104 0.07 -13.18 18.13
C ARG A 104 -0.55 -12.03 17.35
N ILE A 105 0.27 -11.26 16.61
CA ILE A 105 -0.20 -10.17 15.75
C ILE A 105 -1.09 -10.71 14.63
N THR A 106 -0.68 -11.80 13.97
CA THR A 106 -1.48 -12.45 12.93
C THR A 106 -2.81 -12.98 13.48
N ALA A 107 -2.81 -13.64 14.64
CA ALA A 107 -4.03 -14.15 15.26
C ALA A 107 -5.01 -13.02 15.65
N TRP A 108 -4.48 -11.88 16.08
CA TRP A 108 -5.26 -10.67 16.32
C TRP A 108 -5.86 -10.11 15.01
N PHE A 109 -5.06 -10.02 13.95
CA PHE A 109 -5.50 -9.51 12.64
C PHE A 109 -6.58 -10.40 12.01
N GLU A 110 -6.44 -11.73 12.11
CA GLU A 110 -7.43 -12.70 11.61
C GLU A 110 -8.72 -12.79 12.43
N GLY A 111 -8.89 -11.95 13.47
CA GLY A 111 -10.18 -11.79 14.15
C GLY A 111 -10.56 -12.95 15.07
N ARG A 112 -9.59 -13.55 15.77
CA ARG A 112 -9.90 -14.58 16.79
C ARG A 112 -10.16 -14.01 18.18
N VAL A 113 -9.92 -12.72 18.38
CA VAL A 113 -10.03 -12.04 19.68
C VAL A 113 -10.52 -10.60 19.45
N LEU A 114 -11.85 -10.41 19.41
CA LEU A 114 -12.59 -9.13 19.50
C LEU A 114 -12.38 -8.10 18.36
N LEU A 115 -13.41 -7.26 18.18
CA LEU A 115 -13.59 -6.16 17.20
C LEU A 115 -12.58 -5.00 17.32
N LYS A 116 -11.38 -5.22 17.85
CA LYS A 116 -10.37 -4.16 17.95
C LYS A 116 -9.76 -3.90 16.58
N LEU A 117 -9.94 -2.66 16.08
CA LEU A 117 -9.42 -2.19 14.79
C LEU A 117 -7.98 -1.68 14.86
N LEU A 118 -7.48 -1.38 16.06
CA LEU A 118 -6.14 -0.83 16.31
C LEU A 118 -5.30 -1.76 17.20
N LEU A 119 -4.07 -2.03 16.78
CA LEU A 119 -3.04 -2.69 17.56
C LEU A 119 -1.83 -1.78 17.71
N TRP A 120 -1.41 -1.55 18.95
CA TRP A 120 -0.26 -0.72 19.27
C TRP A 120 0.90 -1.60 19.77
N ILE A 121 2.07 -1.49 19.13
CA ILE A 121 3.29 -2.25 19.51
C ILE A 121 4.26 -1.30 20.21
N THR A 122 4.47 -1.51 21.50
CA THR A 122 5.42 -0.74 22.33
C THR A 122 6.61 -1.58 22.78
N GLY A 123 7.66 -0.88 23.17
CA GLY A 123 8.87 -1.48 23.72
C GLY A 123 10.03 -0.48 23.71
N PRO A 124 11.14 -0.79 24.38
CA PRO A 124 12.30 0.08 24.43
C PRO A 124 12.87 0.45 23.06
N ALA A 125 13.71 1.49 22.99
CA ALA A 125 14.47 1.79 21.79
C ALA A 125 15.38 0.59 21.42
N GLY A 126 15.60 0.37 20.12
CA GLY A 126 16.50 -0.69 19.65
C GLY A 126 15.96 -2.13 19.65
N VAL A 127 14.82 -2.44 20.28
CA VAL A 127 14.32 -3.84 20.41
C VAL A 127 13.76 -4.48 19.13
N GLY A 128 13.86 -3.77 17.99
CA GLY A 128 13.44 -4.27 16.68
C GLY A 128 11.95 -4.11 16.36
N LYS A 129 11.26 -3.10 16.90
CA LYS A 129 9.83 -2.86 16.59
C LYS A 129 9.58 -2.66 15.09
N SER A 130 10.36 -1.78 14.45
CA SER A 130 10.30 -1.58 13.00
C SER A 130 10.55 -2.85 12.20
N ALA A 131 11.41 -3.75 12.73
CA ALA A 131 11.68 -5.04 12.11
C ALA A 131 10.46 -5.98 12.18
N VAL A 132 9.73 -5.98 13.30
CA VAL A 132 8.46 -6.70 13.44
C VAL A 132 7.41 -6.15 12.47
N VAL A 133 7.28 -4.82 12.38
CA VAL A 133 6.31 -4.18 11.47
C VAL A 133 6.64 -4.48 10.00
N GLN A 134 7.92 -4.44 9.62
CA GLN A 134 8.36 -4.82 8.27
C GLN A 134 8.03 -6.27 7.94
N THR A 135 8.44 -7.21 8.80
CA THR A 135 8.19 -8.64 8.57
C THR A 135 6.69 -8.93 8.50
N PHE A 136 5.87 -8.23 9.30
CA PHE A 136 4.41 -8.38 9.23
C PHE A 136 3.80 -7.73 7.97
N ALA A 137 4.33 -6.60 7.50
CA ALA A 137 3.91 -6.01 6.22
C ALA A 137 4.20 -6.96 5.05
N GLU A 138 5.38 -7.57 5.01
CA GLU A 138 5.76 -8.56 4.00
C GLU A 138 4.85 -9.81 4.04
N TYR A 139 4.46 -10.25 5.24
CA TYR A 139 3.46 -11.31 5.43
C TYR A 139 2.09 -10.94 4.85
N LEU A 140 1.58 -9.76 5.19
CA LEU A 140 0.27 -9.31 4.71
C LEU A 140 0.27 -9.11 3.19
N ASN A 141 1.37 -8.63 2.61
CA ASN A 141 1.49 -8.50 1.16
C ASN A 141 1.39 -9.86 0.46
N LYS A 142 2.18 -10.84 0.91
CA LYS A 142 2.11 -12.21 0.36
C LYS A 142 0.75 -12.87 0.54
N SER A 143 0.01 -12.47 1.58
CA SER A 143 -1.35 -12.96 1.85
C SER A 143 -2.44 -12.22 1.07
N GLY A 144 -2.09 -11.16 0.33
CA GLY A 144 -3.07 -10.30 -0.37
C GLY A 144 -3.96 -9.49 0.59
N LEU A 145 -3.50 -9.26 1.82
CA LEU A 145 -4.23 -8.60 2.92
C LEU A 145 -3.61 -7.26 3.32
N LEU A 146 -2.43 -6.91 2.78
CA LEU A 146 -1.82 -5.61 3.01
C LEU A 146 -2.64 -4.55 2.29
N GLY A 147 -3.30 -3.70 3.08
CA GLY A 147 -3.89 -2.46 2.59
C GLY A 147 -2.75 -1.53 2.27
N GLU A 148 -2.05 -1.04 3.30
CA GLU A 148 -0.93 -0.12 3.14
C GLU A 148 0.12 -0.14 4.25
N SER A 149 1.25 0.52 4.00
CA SER A 149 2.30 0.68 5.00
C SER A 149 3.08 1.99 4.88
N ILE A 150 3.38 2.60 6.03
CA ILE A 150 4.17 3.83 6.12
C ILE A 150 5.21 3.68 7.22
N PHE A 151 6.47 3.90 6.86
CA PHE A 151 7.61 3.87 7.76
C PHE A 151 8.24 5.25 7.87
N ILE A 152 7.93 5.91 8.98
CA ILE A 152 8.34 7.26 9.32
C ILE A 152 9.77 7.25 9.86
N SER A 153 10.63 8.11 9.31
CA SER A 153 12.06 8.17 9.66
C SER A 153 12.59 9.59 9.59
N ARG A 154 12.86 10.20 10.76
CA ARG A 154 13.49 11.54 10.86
C ARG A 154 14.84 11.64 10.16
N PRO A 155 15.81 10.71 10.35
CA PRO A 155 17.11 10.82 9.69
C PRO A 155 17.03 10.80 8.15
N ASN A 156 15.96 10.23 7.60
CA ASN A 156 15.78 10.10 6.15
C ASN A 156 14.74 11.10 5.61
N LYS A 157 14.39 12.14 6.38
CA LYS A 157 13.39 13.16 6.02
C LYS A 157 12.01 12.58 5.63
N ARG A 158 11.66 11.42 6.17
CA ARG A 158 10.36 10.74 5.99
C ARG A 158 9.47 10.97 7.20
N ASN A 159 9.35 12.21 7.63
CA ASN A 159 8.68 12.59 8.88
C ASN A 159 7.70 13.75 8.72
N ASN A 160 7.25 14.03 7.50
CA ASN A 160 6.21 15.02 7.26
C ASN A 160 4.85 14.48 7.72
N PRO A 161 4.24 15.01 8.80
CA PRO A 161 2.96 14.54 9.30
C PRO A 161 1.81 14.76 8.29
N HIS A 162 1.87 15.82 7.48
CA HIS A 162 0.84 16.12 6.47
C HIS A 162 0.80 15.09 5.34
N GLY A 163 1.89 14.37 5.11
CA GLY A 163 1.94 13.35 4.06
C GLY A 163 1.38 12.01 4.49
N VAL A 164 1.10 11.76 5.77
CA VAL A 164 0.77 10.42 6.26
C VAL A 164 -0.53 9.91 5.64
N PHE A 165 -1.65 10.61 5.86
CA PHE A 165 -2.95 10.14 5.37
C PHE A 165 -3.09 10.28 3.85
N ILE A 166 -2.43 11.27 3.25
CA ILE A 166 -2.33 11.39 1.78
C ILE A 166 -1.57 10.18 1.20
N THR A 167 -0.47 9.76 1.84
CA THR A 167 0.25 8.56 1.40
C THR A 167 -0.67 7.36 1.48
N ILE A 168 -1.38 7.14 2.59
CA ILE A 168 -2.34 6.03 2.69
C ILE A 168 -3.39 6.11 1.58
N ALA A 169 -3.96 7.30 1.33
CA ALA A 169 -4.99 7.50 0.32
C ALA A 169 -4.50 7.17 -1.09
N TYR A 170 -3.35 7.72 -1.49
CA TYR A 170 -2.73 7.43 -2.79
C TYR A 170 -2.58 5.92 -3.01
N GLN A 171 -2.05 5.27 -1.99
CA GLN A 171 -1.61 3.89 -2.02
C GLN A 171 -2.89 2.98 -2.06
N LEU A 172 -3.91 3.24 -1.22
CA LEU A 172 -5.21 2.57 -1.28
C LEU A 172 -5.90 2.77 -2.64
N ALA A 173 -5.85 3.97 -3.22
CA ALA A 173 -6.43 4.28 -4.53
C ALA A 173 -5.74 3.53 -5.68
N THR A 174 -4.49 3.09 -5.51
CA THR A 174 -3.86 2.18 -6.49
C THR A 174 -4.37 0.74 -6.42
N ARG A 175 -5.06 0.35 -5.33
CA ARG A 175 -5.43 -1.04 -5.03
C ARG A 175 -6.92 -1.30 -4.95
N ILE A 176 -7.71 -0.29 -4.62
CA ILE A 176 -9.15 -0.40 -4.39
C ILE A 176 -9.84 0.60 -5.32
N GLU A 177 -10.42 0.11 -6.41
CA GLU A 177 -11.08 0.92 -7.44
C GLU A 177 -12.19 1.80 -6.86
N ALA A 178 -13.12 1.24 -6.09
CA ALA A 178 -14.18 2.03 -5.46
C ALA A 178 -13.64 3.16 -4.54
N TYR A 179 -12.49 2.95 -3.91
CA TYR A 179 -11.83 3.98 -3.11
C TYR A 179 -11.15 5.03 -3.98
N ARG A 180 -10.53 4.62 -5.09
CA ARG A 180 -9.96 5.52 -6.10
C ARG A 180 -11.03 6.48 -6.63
N ASP A 181 -12.21 5.95 -6.98
CA ASP A 181 -13.30 6.75 -7.51
C ASP A 181 -13.78 7.80 -6.50
N TYR A 182 -13.91 7.40 -5.23
CA TYR A 182 -14.20 8.31 -4.13
C TYR A 182 -13.14 9.42 -3.99
N VAL A 183 -11.86 9.06 -4.01
CA VAL A 183 -10.76 10.03 -3.87
C VAL A 183 -10.72 10.99 -5.06
N VAL A 184 -10.93 10.49 -6.28
CA VAL A 184 -11.03 11.30 -7.49
C VAL A 184 -12.18 12.28 -7.38
N GLU A 185 -13.38 11.83 -7.02
CA GLU A 185 -14.53 12.72 -6.82
C GLU A 185 -14.26 13.77 -5.73
N LYS A 186 -13.71 13.36 -4.58
CA LYS A 186 -13.45 14.26 -3.45
C LYS A 186 -12.46 15.36 -3.81
N ILE A 187 -11.31 15.00 -4.40
CA ILE A 187 -10.25 15.95 -4.74
C ILE A 187 -10.64 16.80 -5.97
N SER A 188 -11.39 16.26 -6.93
CA SER A 188 -11.90 17.05 -8.06
C SER A 188 -12.85 18.17 -7.60
N ARG A 189 -13.60 17.96 -6.50
CA ARG A 189 -14.49 18.98 -5.92
C ARG A 189 -13.75 19.96 -5.01
N ASP A 190 -12.80 19.46 -4.23
CA ASP A 190 -12.05 20.26 -3.26
C ASP A 190 -10.57 19.84 -3.23
N PRO A 191 -9.73 20.44 -4.10
CA PRO A 191 -8.28 20.17 -4.09
C PRO A 191 -7.58 20.55 -2.78
N GLU A 192 -8.12 21.53 -2.03
CA GLU A 192 -7.56 21.99 -0.74
C GLU A 192 -7.74 20.94 0.37
N SER A 193 -8.54 19.90 0.15
CA SER A 193 -8.64 18.74 1.04
C SER A 193 -7.28 18.05 1.30
N LEU A 194 -6.30 18.23 0.39
CA LEU A 194 -4.91 17.77 0.59
C LEU A 194 -4.13 18.65 1.58
N SER A 195 -4.43 19.95 1.64
CA SER A 195 -3.80 20.92 2.54
C SER A 195 -4.35 20.87 3.98
N GLY A 196 -5.40 20.07 4.21
CA GLY A 196 -6.03 19.92 5.51
C GLY A 196 -5.07 19.47 6.62
N ASN A 197 -5.42 19.80 7.86
CA ASN A 197 -4.70 19.27 9.02
C ASN A 197 -4.88 17.74 9.13
N MET A 198 -4.07 17.10 9.98
CA MET A 198 -4.04 15.65 10.13
C MET A 198 -5.42 15.04 10.46
N GLN A 199 -6.22 15.70 11.29
CA GLN A 199 -7.56 15.24 11.66
C GLN A 199 -8.51 15.32 10.47
N THR A 200 -8.50 16.44 9.75
CA THR A 200 -9.30 16.62 8.52
C THR A 200 -8.93 15.57 7.47
N GLN A 201 -7.63 15.34 7.22
CA GLN A 201 -7.19 14.32 6.27
C GLN A 201 -7.61 12.92 6.71
N PHE A 202 -7.51 12.59 8.00
CA PHE A 202 -7.95 11.28 8.51
C PHE A 202 -9.45 11.08 8.29
N THR A 203 -10.27 12.08 8.62
CA THR A 203 -11.71 12.01 8.40
C THR A 203 -12.03 11.83 6.92
N THR A 204 -11.51 12.71 6.07
CA THR A 204 -11.76 12.71 4.63
C THR A 204 -11.32 11.44 3.93
N PHE A 205 -10.11 10.94 4.23
CA PHE A 205 -9.51 9.83 3.49
C PHE A 205 -9.71 8.46 4.14
N ILE A 206 -10.11 8.38 5.41
CA ILE A 206 -10.29 7.11 6.12
C ILE A 206 -11.72 6.96 6.64
N ILE A 207 -12.23 7.91 7.41
CA ILE A 207 -13.54 7.76 8.06
C ILE A 207 -14.68 7.82 7.05
N GLU A 208 -14.79 8.90 6.28
CA GLU A 208 -15.83 9.09 5.27
C GLU A 208 -15.94 7.88 4.31
N PRO A 209 -14.87 7.41 3.63
CA PRO A 209 -14.98 6.32 2.67
C PRO A 209 -15.33 4.97 3.31
N PHE A 210 -14.71 4.61 4.44
CA PHE A 210 -14.85 3.25 5.00
C PHE A 210 -15.98 3.11 6.02
N VAL A 211 -16.32 4.18 6.75
CA VAL A 211 -17.36 4.15 7.78
C VAL A 211 -18.70 4.65 7.22
N GLU A 212 -18.71 5.77 6.53
CA GLU A 212 -19.95 6.41 6.08
C GLU A 212 -20.38 5.88 4.71
N LYS A 213 -19.48 5.89 3.73
CA LYS A 213 -19.72 5.37 2.37
C LYS A 213 -19.60 3.85 2.27
N LYS A 214 -19.11 3.19 3.32
CA LYS A 214 -19.05 1.73 3.44
C LYS A 214 -18.28 1.07 2.27
N ILE A 215 -17.28 1.75 1.74
CA ILE A 215 -16.41 1.20 0.68
C ILE A 215 -15.74 -0.07 1.22
N GLY A 216 -15.89 -1.18 0.49
CA GLY A 216 -15.31 -2.47 0.87
C GLY A 216 -16.09 -3.25 1.95
N VAL A 217 -17.31 -2.83 2.31
CA VAL A 217 -18.19 -3.65 3.16
C VAL A 217 -18.49 -5.00 2.49
N GLY A 218 -18.40 -6.08 3.28
CA GLY A 218 -18.51 -7.46 2.79
C GLY A 218 -17.23 -7.99 2.10
N GLY A 219 -16.23 -7.13 1.90
CA GLY A 219 -14.93 -7.48 1.34
C GLY A 219 -13.96 -8.05 2.36
N LYS A 220 -12.72 -8.30 1.92
CA LYS A 220 -11.62 -8.75 2.77
C LYS A 220 -11.15 -7.63 3.73
N ARG A 221 -10.66 -8.03 4.91
CA ARG A 221 -10.04 -7.11 5.86
C ARG A 221 -8.66 -6.69 5.36
N TRP A 222 -8.43 -5.38 5.23
CA TRP A 222 -7.14 -4.81 4.88
C TRP A 222 -6.36 -4.37 6.11
N GLY A 223 -5.04 -4.60 6.12
CA GLY A 223 -4.13 -4.10 7.15
C GLY A 223 -3.44 -2.82 6.73
N ILE A 224 -3.50 -1.77 7.57
CA ILE A 224 -2.72 -0.55 7.42
C ILE A 224 -1.67 -0.53 8.53
N LEU A 225 -0.39 -0.40 8.18
CA LEU A 225 0.72 -0.43 9.13
C LEU A 225 1.43 0.92 9.18
N LEU A 226 1.55 1.48 10.38
CA LEU A 226 2.29 2.71 10.64
C LEU A 226 3.45 2.40 11.58
N ASP A 227 4.68 2.63 11.12
CA ASP A 227 5.89 2.54 11.94
C ASP A 227 6.49 3.94 12.13
N GLY A 228 6.62 4.37 13.38
CA GLY A 228 7.36 5.57 13.75
C GLY A 228 8.51 5.22 14.67
N ARG A 229 9.74 5.58 14.29
CA ARG A 229 10.89 5.44 15.22
C ARG A 229 10.62 6.25 16.49
N THR A 230 10.55 5.54 17.62
CA THR A 230 10.44 6.09 18.98
C THR A 230 11.50 7.19 19.16
N LEU A 231 11.06 8.39 19.54
CA LEU A 231 11.95 9.44 20.06
C LEU A 231 12.64 8.88 21.31
N VAL A 232 13.97 8.88 21.32
CA VAL A 232 14.70 8.98 22.57
C VAL A 232 14.53 10.45 22.98
N GLN A 233 13.74 10.72 24.01
CA GLN A 233 14.00 11.90 24.83
C GLN A 233 15.19 11.52 25.71
N VAL A 234 16.31 12.23 25.53
CA VAL A 234 17.37 12.29 26.55
C VAL A 234 16.90 13.27 27.61
#